data_AF-A0A9P0DWR7-F1
#
_entry.id   AF-A0A9P0DWR7-F1
#
_cell.length_a   1.000
_cell.length_b   1.000
_cell.length_c   1.000
_cell.angle_alpha   90.00
_cell.angle_beta   90.00
_cell.angle_gamma   90.00
#
_symmetry.space_group_name_H-M   'P 1'
#
loop_
_entity.id
_entity.type
_entity.pdbx_description
1 polymer ?
#
loop_
_entity_poly.entity_id
_entity_poly.type
_entity_poly.pdbx_seq_one_letter_code
_entity_poly.pdbx_strand_id
1 'polypeptide(L)'
;MLETSSRYPERYPTTLLLKTQLHTYIFMDDDHFLQIETTCESIRMTYVQPESLSKLSCCKCKKYLSHFPISTSPDGSTCGRCQPLDGAVHNEVYEYLAEKQKFPCSHNSNGCLENLFPKNIPKHERFCNYQKVNCPTIITPTCQWKGFTNDLLQHFEEKHPTFLLSEGNFEVDFINSHKENYLLPYGESLYIVNRSNDSRTGTFSCTVTYIGSDPVVDEYSYKIILKSGSGIQTHEISKKLGDVTDINNNMISSILNDPVSIVARIEVFKEDPTVEADVEEVDNTIQWDFLRELECLVCMEYMVPPIFQCLTGHSICKGCKEKMKECPTCKNEIGNTQNFALAQLVSFIDYPCKHDRCKFKAKPAEIKRHEASCVFGTIGCPLKDSLECEAQMTQAEVYDHVTKEHYENLLEFDMVSEPFEEGESVEECYVVPFDGKLFKLCYSYDDEVLMWVMQFIGPAEASSEYCFDIDIIDTSGTGNRAYFKAACEPLNSIEEGIRFHYHDVASLITTELRYRVHVSKYKD
;
A
#
# COMPACT_ATOMS: atom_id res chain seq x y z
N MET A 1 -12.74 -27.37 59.55
CA MET A 1 -11.71 -28.23 60.17
C MET A 1 -11.36 -29.31 59.16
N LEU A 2 -10.12 -29.44 58.64
CA LEU A 2 -8.94 -28.55 58.61
C LEU A 2 -8.41 -28.62 57.14
N GLU A 3 -7.68 -27.68 56.52
CA GLU A 3 -6.39 -27.04 56.87
C GLU A 3 -5.26 -28.06 57.18
N THR A 4 -4.05 -28.02 56.60
CA THR A 4 -3.42 -27.16 55.56
C THR A 4 -2.98 -28.07 54.36
N SER A 5 -2.02 -27.85 53.45
CA SER A 5 -0.91 -26.88 53.29
C SER A 5 -0.46 -26.78 51.81
N SER A 6 0.66 -26.09 51.53
CA SER A 6 1.19 -25.80 50.20
C SER A 6 2.48 -26.56 49.83
N ARG A 7 2.77 -26.67 48.52
CA ARG A 7 4.06 -26.28 47.89
C ARG A 7 4.04 -26.37 46.34
N TYR A 8 4.54 -25.31 45.71
CA TYR A 8 5.07 -25.24 44.32
C TYR A 8 6.54 -25.76 44.31
N PRO A 9 7.26 -25.99 43.16
CA PRO A 9 7.20 -25.23 41.90
C PRO A 9 7.44 -25.98 40.56
N GLU A 10 7.47 -25.22 39.45
CA GLU A 10 8.13 -25.49 38.13
C GLU A 10 7.62 -26.68 37.26
N ARG A 11 7.86 -26.77 35.94
CA ARG A 11 7.88 -25.83 34.78
C ARG A 11 7.73 -26.71 33.49
N TYR A 12 7.45 -26.11 32.32
CA TYR A 12 7.29 -26.75 30.98
C TYR A 12 8.51 -27.59 30.52
N PRO A 13 8.43 -28.49 29.50
CA PRO A 13 7.51 -28.57 28.33
C PRO A 13 6.81 -29.96 28.14
N THR A 14 5.97 -30.27 27.13
CA THR A 14 5.97 -30.01 25.67
C THR A 14 4.57 -30.05 25.03
N THR A 15 4.41 -29.36 23.89
CA THR A 15 3.18 -29.39 23.07
C THR A 15 3.22 -30.53 22.05
N LEU A 16 2.18 -31.36 21.98
CA LEU A 16 2.03 -32.42 20.97
C LEU A 16 0.84 -32.12 20.04
N LEU A 17 1.10 -31.46 18.90
CA LEU A 17 0.07 -31.16 17.91
C LEU A 17 -0.13 -32.32 16.93
N LEU A 18 -1.26 -33.01 17.07
CA LEU A 18 -1.74 -34.02 16.12
C LEU A 18 -2.17 -33.34 14.80
N LYS A 19 -1.59 -33.74 13.68
CA LYS A 19 -2.09 -33.39 12.34
C LYS A 19 -3.29 -34.27 12.01
N THR A 20 -4.43 -33.64 11.72
CA THR A 20 -5.57 -34.26 11.05
C THR A 20 -5.83 -33.54 9.73
N GLN A 21 -5.33 -34.08 8.62
CA GLN A 21 -5.73 -33.65 7.28
C GLN A 21 -7.08 -34.28 6.92
N LEU A 22 -8.03 -33.46 6.47
CA LEU A 22 -9.21 -33.94 5.74
C LEU A 22 -8.97 -33.70 4.25
N HIS A 23 -8.82 -34.79 3.49
CA HIS A 23 -8.79 -34.74 2.03
C HIS A 23 -10.19 -35.02 1.48
N THR A 24 -10.69 -34.14 0.62
CA THR A 24 -11.90 -34.38 -0.17
C THR A 24 -11.47 -34.59 -1.63
N TYR A 25 -11.71 -35.77 -2.17
CA TYR A 25 -11.38 -36.09 -3.56
C TYR A 25 -12.59 -35.94 -4.47
N ILE A 26 -12.39 -35.37 -5.65
CA ILE A 26 -13.31 -35.45 -6.79
C ILE A 26 -12.50 -36.01 -7.95
N PHE A 27 -13.03 -37.01 -8.65
CA PHE A 27 -12.42 -37.61 -9.83
C PHE A 27 -13.08 -37.07 -11.09
N MET A 28 -12.28 -36.82 -12.14
CA MET A 28 -12.58 -37.22 -13.52
C MET A 28 -11.31 -37.10 -14.40
N ASP A 29 -10.99 -38.21 -15.05
CA ASP A 29 -10.25 -38.48 -16.29
C ASP A 29 -8.95 -37.70 -16.66
N ASP A 30 -7.88 -38.50 -16.76
CA ASP A 30 -6.67 -38.42 -17.60
C ASP A 30 -5.79 -37.13 -17.68
N ASP A 31 -4.59 -37.26 -17.11
CA ASP A 31 -3.31 -36.63 -17.51
C ASP A 31 -3.31 -35.12 -17.83
N HIS A 32 -3.34 -34.27 -16.78
CA HIS A 32 -2.35 -33.19 -16.58
C HIS A 32 -2.36 -32.69 -15.12
N PHE A 33 -1.26 -32.88 -14.37
CA PHE A 33 -1.16 -32.41 -12.98
C PHE A 33 -0.82 -30.91 -12.91
N LEU A 34 -1.83 -30.06 -12.69
CA LEU A 34 -1.65 -28.67 -12.26
C LEU A 34 -1.98 -28.54 -10.78
N GLN A 35 -0.95 -28.47 -9.94
CA GLN A 35 -1.06 -28.31 -8.49
C GLN A 35 -1.43 -26.85 -8.15
N ILE A 36 -2.71 -26.52 -8.25
CA ILE A 36 -3.24 -25.25 -7.73
C ILE A 36 -3.49 -25.42 -6.23
N GLU A 37 -2.49 -25.07 -5.42
CA GLU A 37 -2.70 -24.89 -3.98
C GLU A 37 -3.53 -23.62 -3.76
N THR A 38 -4.84 -23.78 -3.51
CA THR A 38 -5.68 -22.71 -2.96
C THR A 38 -5.39 -22.53 -1.47
N THR A 39 -4.14 -22.21 -1.15
CA THR A 39 -3.79 -21.57 0.12
C THR A 39 -4.57 -20.27 0.24
N CYS A 40 -5.15 -20.01 1.42
CA CYS A 40 -5.73 -18.71 1.73
C CYS A 40 -4.58 -17.71 1.99
N GLU A 41 -3.92 -17.28 0.91
CA GLU A 41 -2.88 -16.27 0.97
C GLU A 41 -3.49 -14.93 1.38
N SER A 42 -3.34 -14.60 2.66
CA SER A 42 -3.44 -13.23 3.13
C SER A 42 -2.26 -12.45 2.53
N ILE A 43 -2.47 -11.85 1.36
CA ILE A 43 -1.41 -11.29 0.51
C ILE A 43 -0.61 -10.23 1.29
N ARG A 44 0.58 -10.64 1.78
CA ARG A 44 1.45 -9.83 2.64
C ARG A 44 2.19 -8.75 1.84
N MET A 45 1.47 -7.74 1.39
CA MET A 45 2.05 -6.57 0.73
C MET A 45 2.81 -5.71 1.75
N THR A 46 4.06 -6.10 2.01
CA THR A 46 5.10 -5.31 2.70
C THR A 46 5.87 -4.40 1.73
N TYR A 47 5.36 -4.27 0.50
CA TYR A 47 5.87 -3.38 -0.54
C TYR A 47 4.71 -2.59 -1.14
N VAL A 48 4.97 -1.31 -1.43
CA VAL A 48 4.00 -0.42 -2.11
C VAL A 48 3.85 -0.87 -3.57
N GLN A 49 2.61 -1.03 -4.03
CA GLN A 49 2.33 -1.58 -5.36
C GLN A 49 2.74 -0.61 -6.48
N PRO A 50 3.19 -1.09 -7.65
CA PRO A 50 3.67 -0.25 -8.76
C PRO A 50 2.67 0.83 -9.18
N GLU A 51 1.37 0.52 -9.14
CA GLU A 51 0.26 1.40 -9.52
C GLU A 51 0.08 2.54 -8.50
N SER A 52 0.41 2.29 -7.23
CA SER A 52 0.38 3.28 -6.15
C SER A 52 1.56 4.25 -6.25
N LEU A 53 2.74 3.76 -6.65
CA LEU A 53 3.99 4.53 -6.68
C LEU A 53 3.93 5.78 -7.58
N SER A 54 3.18 5.75 -8.68
CA SER A 54 3.03 6.92 -9.56
C SER A 54 2.32 8.08 -8.83
N LYS A 55 1.35 7.75 -7.97
CA LYS A 55 0.51 8.69 -7.21
C LYS A 55 1.16 9.11 -5.89
N LEU A 56 1.98 8.25 -5.28
CA LEU A 56 2.76 8.53 -4.08
C LEU A 56 4.09 9.24 -4.41
N SER A 57 4.02 10.31 -5.19
CA SER A 57 5.17 11.10 -5.64
C SER A 57 5.14 12.54 -5.10
N CYS A 58 6.32 13.08 -4.80
CA CYS A 58 6.49 14.45 -4.28
C CYS A 58 6.17 15.48 -5.38
N CYS A 59 5.29 16.44 -5.08
CA CYS A 59 4.85 17.44 -6.05
C CYS A 59 6.02 18.28 -6.61
N LYS A 60 7.05 18.56 -5.80
CA LYS A 60 8.25 19.33 -6.18
C LYS A 60 9.29 18.51 -6.94
N CYS A 61 9.79 17.39 -6.39
CA CYS A 61 10.91 16.64 -6.99
C CYS A 61 10.53 15.36 -7.76
N LYS A 62 9.24 15.00 -7.81
CA LYS A 62 8.67 13.81 -8.46
C LYS A 62 9.21 12.43 -8.00
N LYS A 63 10.15 12.40 -7.05
CA LYS A 63 10.58 11.18 -6.34
C LYS A 63 9.48 10.70 -5.37
N TYR A 64 9.50 9.42 -5.02
CA TYR A 64 8.50 8.82 -4.12
C TYR A 64 8.44 9.48 -2.74
N LEU A 65 7.26 9.46 -2.11
CA LEU A 65 6.98 9.95 -0.75
C LEU A 65 7.55 9.01 0.35
N SER A 66 8.78 8.53 0.14
CA SER A 66 9.46 7.53 0.97
C SER A 66 10.60 8.10 1.83
N HIS A 67 10.75 9.43 1.85
CA HIS A 67 11.80 10.14 2.57
C HIS A 67 11.16 11.25 3.39
N PHE A 68 11.18 11.06 4.71
CA PHE A 68 10.47 11.89 5.67
C PHE A 68 11.23 13.19 5.99
N PRO A 69 10.59 14.19 6.65
CA PRO A 69 9.15 14.28 6.91
C PRO A 69 8.34 14.46 5.63
N ILE A 70 7.10 13.98 5.63
CA ILE A 70 6.10 14.19 4.58
C ILE A 70 5.16 15.30 5.06
N SER A 71 4.88 16.25 4.17
CA SER A 71 3.89 17.31 4.40
C SER A 71 2.89 17.35 3.25
N THR A 72 1.66 17.77 3.52
CA THR A 72 0.59 17.91 2.53
C THR A 72 -0.05 19.29 2.59
N SER A 73 -0.30 19.89 1.43
CA SER A 73 -1.14 21.07 1.23
C SER A 73 -2.24 20.74 0.20
N PRO A 74 -3.19 21.66 -0.08
CA PRO A 74 -4.16 21.49 -1.16
C PRO A 74 -3.52 21.23 -2.54
N ASP A 75 -2.30 21.75 -2.79
CA ASP A 75 -1.54 21.60 -4.04
C ASP A 75 -0.71 20.30 -4.12
N GLY A 76 -0.79 19.45 -3.09
CA GLY A 76 -0.21 18.11 -3.06
C GLY A 76 0.80 17.88 -1.93
N SER A 77 1.61 16.83 -2.09
CA SER A 77 2.49 16.32 -1.02
C SER A 77 3.97 16.59 -1.29
N THR A 78 4.70 17.07 -0.29
CA THR A 78 6.15 17.27 -0.32
C THR A 78 6.87 16.28 0.61
N CYS A 79 7.93 15.63 0.12
CA CYS A 79 8.84 14.83 0.95
C CYS A 79 9.99 15.68 1.51
N GLY A 80 10.64 15.21 2.58
CA GLY A 80 11.68 15.93 3.34
C GLY A 80 12.97 16.22 2.58
N ARG A 81 13.11 15.68 1.36
CA ARG A 81 14.11 16.08 0.35
C ARG A 81 13.90 17.53 -0.16
N CYS A 82 12.76 18.13 0.16
CA CYS A 82 12.30 19.42 -0.36
C CYS A 82 11.76 20.27 0.78
N GLN A 83 11.87 21.59 0.66
CA GLN A 83 11.10 22.49 1.51
C GLN A 83 9.59 22.22 1.33
N PRO A 84 8.77 22.30 2.39
CA PRO A 84 7.32 22.18 2.30
C PRO A 84 6.70 23.28 1.43
N LEU A 85 5.40 23.17 1.14
CA LEU A 85 4.61 24.28 0.58
C LEU A 85 4.09 25.17 1.71
N ASP A 86 3.76 26.43 1.39
CA ASP A 86 3.19 27.35 2.36
C ASP A 86 1.83 26.80 2.86
N GLY A 87 1.65 26.76 4.17
CA GLY A 87 0.47 26.13 4.80
C GLY A 87 0.43 24.60 4.71
N ALA A 88 1.49 23.92 4.26
CA ALA A 88 1.54 22.46 4.30
C ALA A 88 1.69 21.92 5.74
N VAL A 89 0.98 20.83 6.05
CA VAL A 89 1.00 20.19 7.37
C VAL A 89 1.65 18.81 7.28
N HIS A 90 2.41 18.43 8.31
CA HIS A 90 2.96 17.09 8.51
C HIS A 90 1.86 16.01 8.47
N ASN A 91 2.15 14.85 7.89
CA ASN A 91 1.17 13.78 7.69
C ASN A 91 1.58 12.52 8.48
N GLU A 92 1.54 12.64 9.80
CA GLU A 92 1.99 11.62 10.78
C GLU A 92 1.36 10.24 10.52
N VAL A 93 0.06 10.21 10.20
CA VAL A 93 -0.66 8.96 9.86
C VAL A 93 -0.11 8.32 8.59
N TYR A 94 0.19 9.11 7.55
CA TYR A 94 0.84 8.57 6.35
C TYR A 94 2.22 8.00 6.68
N GLU A 95 3.02 8.71 7.49
CA GLU A 95 4.37 8.28 7.85
C GLU A 95 4.37 6.99 8.66
N TYR A 96 3.56 6.88 9.71
CA TYR A 96 3.42 5.67 10.54
C TYR A 96 3.07 4.41 9.73
N LEU A 97 2.18 4.56 8.74
CA LEU A 97 1.78 3.47 7.84
C LEU A 97 2.86 3.19 6.77
N ALA A 98 3.60 4.21 6.35
CA ALA A 98 4.69 4.10 5.38
C ALA A 98 5.99 3.53 5.96
N GLU A 99 6.32 3.74 7.24
CA GLU A 99 7.51 3.16 7.90
C GLU A 99 7.54 1.64 7.79
N LYS A 100 6.36 1.03 7.85
CA LYS A 100 6.12 -0.42 7.83
C LYS A 100 5.98 -0.99 6.40
N GLN A 101 6.26 -0.17 5.38
CA GLN A 101 6.17 -0.52 3.96
C GLN A 101 7.50 -0.30 3.24
N LYS A 102 7.83 -1.17 2.28
CA LYS A 102 8.99 -1.00 1.41
C LYS A 102 8.63 -0.15 0.19
N PHE A 103 9.47 0.83 -0.11
CA PHE A 103 9.43 1.63 -1.34
C PHE A 103 10.70 1.37 -2.15
N PRO A 104 10.62 1.39 -3.49
CA PRO A 104 11.82 1.32 -4.31
C PRO A 104 12.68 2.58 -4.18
N CYS A 105 13.98 2.42 -4.38
CA CYS A 105 14.94 3.51 -4.48
C CYS A 105 14.50 4.55 -5.53
N SER A 106 14.69 5.85 -5.28
CA SER A 106 14.40 6.88 -6.29
C SER A 106 15.38 6.91 -7.47
N HIS A 107 16.30 5.95 -7.55
CA HIS A 107 17.13 5.64 -8.72
C HIS A 107 16.69 4.32 -9.42
N ASN A 108 15.49 3.81 -9.14
CA ASN A 108 14.89 2.66 -9.83
C ASN A 108 14.84 2.88 -11.36
N SER A 109 14.49 4.08 -11.82
CA SER A 109 14.53 4.46 -13.25
C SER A 109 15.93 4.47 -13.88
N ASN A 110 16.99 4.37 -13.08
CA ASN A 110 18.37 4.19 -13.54
C ASN A 110 18.83 2.71 -13.47
N GLY A 111 18.01 1.79 -12.93
CA GLY A 111 18.33 0.37 -12.77
C GLY A 111 18.36 -0.15 -11.32
N CYS A 112 18.08 0.68 -10.30
CA CYS A 112 18.17 0.24 -8.90
C CYS A 112 16.92 -0.54 -8.43
N LEU A 113 17.06 -1.86 -8.32
CA LEU A 113 15.99 -2.79 -7.89
C LEU A 113 15.73 -2.82 -6.37
N GLU A 114 16.47 -2.03 -5.58
CA GLU A 114 16.36 -2.05 -4.11
C GLU A 114 15.03 -1.50 -3.60
N ASN A 115 14.39 -2.26 -2.71
CA ASN A 115 13.10 -1.97 -2.10
C ASN A 115 13.22 -1.98 -0.57
N LEU A 116 13.09 -0.79 0.03
CA LEU A 116 13.58 -0.48 1.37
C LEU A 116 12.51 0.23 2.21
N PHE A 117 12.54 0.03 3.53
CA PHE A 117 11.75 0.83 4.47
C PHE A 117 12.27 2.28 4.52
N PRO A 118 11.41 3.30 4.75
CA PRO A 118 11.80 4.71 4.81
C PRO A 118 13.03 5.00 5.67
N LYS A 119 13.20 4.32 6.83
CA LYS A 119 14.38 4.47 7.70
C LYS A 119 15.73 4.16 7.01
N ASN A 120 15.74 3.28 6.02
CA ASN A 120 16.96 2.87 5.30
C ASN A 120 17.19 3.66 3.99
N ILE A 121 16.15 4.30 3.45
CA ILE A 121 16.19 4.99 2.15
C ILE A 121 17.21 6.16 2.12
N PRO A 122 17.26 7.08 3.10
CA PRO A 122 18.25 8.16 3.10
C PRO A 122 19.71 7.66 3.16
N LYS A 123 19.99 6.55 3.86
CA LYS A 123 21.31 5.90 3.83
C LYS A 123 21.58 5.35 2.43
N HIS A 124 20.73 4.45 1.92
CA HIS A 124 20.93 3.81 0.61
C HIS A 124 21.06 4.82 -0.53
N GLU A 125 20.16 5.81 -0.63
CA GLU A 125 20.10 6.70 -1.78
C GLU A 125 21.30 7.66 -1.91
N ARG A 126 22.02 7.93 -0.82
CA ARG A 126 23.29 8.69 -0.81
C ARG A 126 24.44 7.90 -1.44
N PHE A 127 24.31 6.58 -1.47
CA PHE A 127 25.38 5.61 -1.73
C PHE A 127 25.08 4.70 -2.94
N CYS A 128 23.82 4.66 -3.38
CA CYS A 128 23.31 3.88 -4.51
C CYS A 128 24.19 3.97 -5.78
N ASN A 129 24.70 2.83 -6.28
CA ASN A 129 25.56 2.78 -7.48
C ASN A 129 24.90 3.36 -8.75
N TYR A 130 23.56 3.36 -8.79
CA TYR A 130 22.74 3.94 -9.87
C TYR A 130 22.47 5.44 -9.69
N GLN A 131 23.02 6.09 -8.66
CA GLN A 131 23.11 7.55 -8.58
C GLN A 131 24.11 8.07 -9.62
N LYS A 132 23.82 9.24 -10.22
CA LYS A 132 24.80 9.95 -11.07
C LYS A 132 25.60 10.96 -10.26
N VAL A 133 26.92 10.78 -10.22
CA VAL A 133 27.87 11.61 -9.47
C VAL A 133 28.65 12.53 -10.42
N ASN A 134 29.04 13.70 -9.95
CA ASN A 134 29.98 14.56 -10.68
C ASN A 134 31.42 14.07 -10.41
N CYS A 135 32.38 14.42 -11.26
CA CYS A 135 33.79 14.10 -11.01
C CYS A 135 34.29 14.67 -9.66
N PRO A 136 34.88 13.86 -8.76
CA PRO A 136 35.42 14.33 -7.47
C PRO A 136 36.64 15.26 -7.54
N THR A 137 37.27 15.48 -8.70
CA THR A 137 38.47 16.32 -8.79
C THR A 137 38.17 17.79 -8.47
N ILE A 138 38.84 18.34 -7.45
CA ILE A 138 38.65 19.73 -7.00
C ILE A 138 39.67 20.74 -7.58
N ILE A 139 40.76 20.26 -8.17
CA ILE A 139 41.84 21.10 -8.74
C ILE A 139 41.60 21.40 -10.23
N THR A 140 40.84 20.54 -10.91
CA THR A 140 40.50 20.65 -12.34
C THR A 140 39.03 21.05 -12.52
N PRO A 141 38.65 22.32 -12.28
CA PRO A 141 37.27 22.81 -12.47
C PRO A 141 36.81 22.82 -13.94
N THR A 142 37.68 22.43 -14.86
CA THR A 142 37.37 22.14 -16.26
C THR A 142 36.68 20.79 -16.47
N CYS A 143 36.72 19.87 -15.50
CA CYS A 143 36.05 18.58 -15.62
C CYS A 143 34.54 18.71 -15.36
N GLN A 144 33.75 18.60 -16.42
CA GLN A 144 32.28 18.62 -16.37
C GLN A 144 31.66 17.22 -16.40
N TRP A 145 32.45 16.17 -16.16
CA TRP A 145 31.98 14.78 -16.24
C TRP A 145 30.95 14.47 -15.15
N LYS A 146 29.92 13.70 -15.55
CA LYS A 146 28.84 13.23 -14.69
C LYS A 146 28.28 11.89 -15.17
N GLY A 147 28.80 10.79 -14.63
CA GLY A 147 28.38 9.41 -14.93
C GLY A 147 27.79 8.69 -13.71
N PHE A 148 27.64 7.37 -13.81
CA PHE A 148 27.35 6.51 -12.67
C PHE A 148 28.62 6.25 -11.83
N THR A 149 28.46 5.73 -10.61
CA THR A 149 29.62 5.40 -9.75
C THR A 149 30.56 4.40 -10.41
N ASN A 150 30.04 3.40 -11.13
CA ASN A 150 30.84 2.37 -11.79
C ASN A 150 31.69 2.94 -12.96
N ASP A 151 31.20 3.98 -13.63
CA ASP A 151 31.88 4.65 -14.74
C ASP A 151 33.10 5.49 -14.27
N LEU A 152 33.20 5.76 -12.96
CA LEU A 152 34.13 6.71 -12.37
C LEU A 152 35.60 6.26 -12.50
N LEU A 153 35.88 4.96 -12.43
CA LEU A 153 37.24 4.42 -12.56
C LEU A 153 37.79 4.67 -13.97
N GLN A 154 37.05 4.24 -15.01
CA GLN A 154 37.40 4.50 -16.41
C GLN A 154 37.55 6.01 -16.68
N HIS A 155 36.67 6.84 -16.13
CA HIS A 155 36.79 8.30 -16.25
C HIS A 155 38.13 8.83 -15.70
N PHE A 156 38.58 8.33 -14.55
CA PHE A 156 39.86 8.73 -13.97
C PHE A 156 41.04 8.20 -14.79
N GLU A 157 41.02 6.94 -15.23
CA GLU A 157 42.05 6.37 -16.11
C GLU A 157 42.20 7.18 -17.41
N GLU A 158 41.09 7.60 -18.02
CA GLU A 158 41.07 8.32 -19.29
C GLU A 158 41.39 9.83 -19.21
N LYS A 159 41.09 10.50 -18.08
CA LYS A 159 41.08 11.98 -17.99
C LYS A 159 41.87 12.54 -16.79
N HIS A 160 42.05 11.74 -15.74
CA HIS A 160 42.68 12.13 -14.48
C HIS A 160 43.65 11.05 -13.94
N PRO A 161 44.51 10.40 -14.76
CA PRO A 161 45.31 9.26 -14.31
C PRO A 161 46.34 9.63 -13.22
N THR A 162 46.74 10.91 -13.13
CA THR A 162 47.57 11.44 -12.04
C THR A 162 46.87 11.49 -10.68
N PHE A 163 45.53 11.36 -10.65
CA PHE A 163 44.71 11.35 -9.43
C PHE A 163 44.20 9.94 -9.08
N LEU A 164 44.77 8.89 -9.67
CA LEU A 164 44.45 7.49 -9.39
C LEU A 164 45.55 6.86 -8.51
N LEU A 165 45.17 6.29 -7.35
CA LEU A 165 46.09 5.68 -6.39
C LEU A 165 46.09 4.15 -6.49
N SER A 166 46.57 3.61 -7.62
CA SER A 166 46.47 2.18 -7.96
C SER A 166 47.10 1.19 -6.94
N GLU A 167 47.99 1.66 -6.06
CA GLU A 167 48.58 0.87 -4.96
C GLU A 167 48.37 1.52 -3.57
N GLY A 168 47.54 2.56 -3.46
CA GLY A 168 47.36 3.35 -2.24
C GLY A 168 48.55 4.22 -1.82
N ASN A 169 49.68 4.17 -2.55
CA ASN A 169 50.95 4.85 -2.25
C ASN A 169 50.95 6.33 -2.72
N PHE A 170 51.41 7.27 -1.89
CA PHE A 170 51.67 8.67 -2.28
C PHE A 170 52.74 9.35 -1.39
N GLU A 171 53.36 10.41 -1.88
CA GLU A 171 54.31 11.23 -1.08
C GLU A 171 53.58 12.30 -0.24
N VAL A 172 54.06 12.55 0.98
CA VAL A 172 53.49 13.56 1.89
C VAL A 172 54.31 14.85 1.81
N ASP A 173 53.72 15.90 1.24
CA ASP A 173 54.33 17.24 1.16
C ASP A 173 53.84 18.15 2.30
N PHE A 174 54.78 18.65 3.10
CA PHE A 174 54.55 19.67 4.15
C PHE A 174 54.88 21.10 3.69
N ILE A 175 55.59 21.26 2.58
CA ILE A 175 56.12 22.54 2.11
C ILE A 175 55.03 23.39 1.47
N ASN A 176 54.24 22.80 0.56
CA ASN A 176 53.21 23.53 -0.18
C ASN A 176 51.81 23.27 0.42
N SER A 177 51.06 24.33 0.68
CA SER A 177 49.64 24.20 1.02
C SER A 177 48.86 23.76 -0.21
N HIS A 178 48.18 22.63 -0.10
CA HIS A 178 47.42 22.00 -1.18
C HIS A 178 46.10 21.43 -0.66
N LYS A 179 45.12 21.21 -1.56
CA LYS A 179 43.92 20.44 -1.25
C LYS A 179 43.46 19.66 -2.50
N GLU A 180 43.46 18.35 -2.39
CA GLU A 180 43.37 17.43 -3.51
C GLU A 180 42.40 16.27 -3.22
N ASN A 181 41.82 15.69 -4.27
CA ASN A 181 40.99 14.48 -4.19
C ASN A 181 41.54 13.44 -5.16
N TYR A 182 41.85 12.26 -4.65
CA TYR A 182 42.31 11.12 -5.44
C TYR A 182 41.27 10.00 -5.39
N LEU A 183 41.20 9.20 -6.46
CA LEU A 183 40.44 7.97 -6.51
C LEU A 183 41.34 6.79 -6.12
N LEU A 184 40.90 5.98 -5.17
CA LEU A 184 41.57 4.75 -4.72
C LEU A 184 40.65 3.57 -5.05
N PRO A 185 40.98 2.74 -6.06
CA PRO A 185 40.36 1.45 -6.25
C PRO A 185 40.90 0.45 -5.23
N TYR A 186 40.04 -0.31 -4.57
CA TYR A 186 40.44 -1.34 -3.61
C TYR A 186 39.42 -2.48 -3.56
N GLY A 187 39.84 -3.69 -3.95
CA GLY A 187 38.91 -4.78 -4.24
C GLY A 187 38.00 -4.41 -5.42
N GLU A 188 36.70 -4.65 -5.27
CA GLU A 188 35.67 -4.22 -6.24
C GLU A 188 35.11 -2.81 -5.92
N SER A 189 35.66 -2.13 -4.90
CA SER A 189 35.16 -0.87 -4.33
C SER A 189 36.00 0.34 -4.70
N LEU A 190 35.37 1.52 -4.74
CA LEU A 190 36.02 2.81 -4.98
C LEU A 190 35.98 3.70 -3.74
N TYR A 191 37.07 4.43 -3.49
CA TYR A 191 37.20 5.36 -2.36
C TYR A 191 37.77 6.71 -2.83
N ILE A 192 37.30 7.82 -2.26
CA ILE A 192 37.94 9.15 -2.38
C ILE A 192 38.94 9.29 -1.24
N VAL A 193 40.19 9.58 -1.57
CA VAL A 193 41.19 10.07 -0.62
C VAL A 193 41.27 11.59 -0.75
N ASN A 194 40.73 12.31 0.23
CA ASN A 194 40.98 13.74 0.35
C ASN A 194 42.32 13.95 1.07
N ARG A 195 43.19 14.78 0.48
CA ARG A 195 44.49 15.18 1.02
C ARG A 195 44.53 16.70 1.14
N SER A 196 45.03 17.25 2.23
CA SER A 196 45.35 18.68 2.31
C SER A 196 46.47 18.98 3.27
N ASN A 197 47.30 19.98 2.95
CA ASN A 197 48.32 20.51 3.84
C ASN A 197 48.06 22.01 4.09
N ASP A 198 48.30 22.47 5.31
CA ASP A 198 48.49 23.90 5.62
C ASP A 198 49.92 24.11 6.12
N SER A 199 50.79 24.61 5.24
CA SER A 199 52.21 24.82 5.55
C SER A 199 52.46 25.91 6.61
N ARG A 200 51.42 26.65 7.04
CA ARG A 200 51.49 27.57 8.19
C ARG A 200 51.37 26.87 9.53
N THR A 201 50.70 25.71 9.59
CA THR A 201 50.55 24.89 10.80
C THR A 201 51.48 23.67 10.77
N GLY A 202 51.99 23.31 9.59
CA GLY A 202 52.81 22.12 9.39
C GLY A 202 51.99 20.84 9.55
N THR A 203 50.68 20.89 9.26
CA THR A 203 49.77 19.75 9.42
C THR A 203 49.22 19.31 8.07
N PHE A 204 49.40 18.03 7.79
CA PHE A 204 48.81 17.31 6.67
C PHE A 204 47.58 16.53 7.16
N SER A 205 46.42 16.83 6.61
CA SER A 205 45.14 16.16 6.88
C SER A 205 44.81 15.18 5.76
N CYS A 206 44.38 13.97 6.13
CA CYS A 206 43.94 12.95 5.19
C CYS A 206 42.61 12.32 5.63
N THR A 207 41.71 12.06 4.69
CA THR A 207 40.41 11.40 4.92
C THR A 207 40.08 10.45 3.79
N VAL A 208 39.65 9.23 4.11
CA VAL A 208 39.18 8.24 3.13
C VAL A 208 37.66 8.11 3.22
N THR A 209 36.97 8.29 2.10
CA THR A 209 35.50 8.22 1.98
C THR A 209 35.12 7.16 0.95
N TYR A 210 34.18 6.26 1.25
CA TYR A 210 33.72 5.24 0.30
C TYR A 210 32.76 5.80 -0.76
N ILE A 211 32.80 5.22 -1.97
CA ILE A 211 31.90 5.50 -3.11
C ILE A 211 31.26 4.18 -3.58
N GLY A 212 30.08 3.87 -3.05
CA GLY A 212 29.30 2.71 -3.47
C GLY A 212 28.20 2.37 -2.45
N SER A 213 27.32 1.43 -2.80
CA SER A 213 26.06 1.18 -2.08
C SER A 213 26.12 0.18 -0.93
N ASP A 214 27.33 -0.25 -0.53
CA ASP A 214 27.52 -1.22 0.55
C ASP A 214 27.08 -0.63 1.90
N PRO A 215 26.10 -1.22 2.62
CA PRO A 215 25.68 -0.75 3.95
C PRO A 215 26.76 -0.90 5.04
N VAL A 216 27.85 -1.64 4.77
CA VAL A 216 28.92 -2.02 5.71
C VAL A 216 29.92 -0.87 5.98
N VAL A 217 29.66 0.37 5.54
CA VAL A 217 30.55 1.54 5.75
C VAL A 217 30.94 1.74 7.22
N ASP A 218 30.02 1.45 8.14
CA ASP A 218 30.23 1.58 9.59
C ASP A 218 31.17 0.47 10.15
N GLU A 219 31.35 -0.65 9.44
CA GLU A 219 32.24 -1.78 9.79
C GLU A 219 33.63 -1.68 9.11
N TYR A 220 33.80 -0.86 8.08
CA TYR A 220 35.10 -0.62 7.43
C TYR A 220 35.88 0.52 8.08
N SER A 221 37.19 0.33 8.21
CA SER A 221 38.15 1.34 8.63
C SER A 221 39.30 1.45 7.63
N TYR A 222 39.98 2.59 7.64
CA TYR A 222 41.18 2.82 6.84
C TYR A 222 42.41 2.98 7.72
N LYS A 223 43.56 2.64 7.17
CA LYS A 223 44.87 2.69 7.83
C LYS A 223 45.84 3.47 6.96
N ILE A 224 46.44 4.53 7.50
CA ILE A 224 47.57 5.23 6.88
C ILE A 224 48.86 4.63 7.43
N ILE A 225 49.67 4.04 6.56
CA ILE A 225 51.00 3.52 6.86
C ILE A 225 52.02 4.54 6.33
N LEU A 226 52.60 5.33 7.22
CA LEU A 226 53.68 6.27 6.92
C LEU A 226 55.03 5.55 6.96
N LYS A 227 55.88 5.78 5.96
CA LYS A 227 57.23 5.21 5.88
C LYS A 227 58.26 6.30 5.57
N SER A 228 59.41 6.22 6.22
CA SER A 228 60.61 6.94 5.77
C SER A 228 60.97 6.46 4.35
N GLY A 229 61.47 7.34 3.47
CA GLY A 229 61.97 6.96 2.14
C GLY A 229 63.10 5.92 2.13
N SER A 230 63.70 5.64 3.29
CA SER A 230 64.65 4.52 3.51
C SER A 230 63.98 3.14 3.69
N GLY A 231 62.67 3.11 3.96
CA GLY A 231 61.90 1.90 4.29
C GLY A 231 62.11 1.35 5.70
N ILE A 232 63.05 1.88 6.50
CA ILE A 232 63.50 1.28 7.77
C ILE A 232 62.51 1.51 8.92
N GLN A 233 61.77 2.61 8.90
CA GLN A 233 60.82 2.99 9.96
C GLN A 233 59.43 3.22 9.39
N THR A 234 58.42 2.71 10.11
CA THR A 234 57.01 2.72 9.73
C THR A 234 56.14 3.15 10.91
N HIS A 235 55.18 4.04 10.67
CA HIS A 235 54.14 4.41 11.65
C HIS A 235 52.76 4.19 11.05
N GLU A 236 51.79 3.82 11.87
CA GLU A 236 50.48 3.35 11.41
C GLU A 236 49.37 4.03 12.20
N ILE A 237 48.41 4.63 11.49
CA ILE A 237 47.26 5.34 12.08
C ILE A 237 45.98 4.79 11.46
N SER A 238 45.10 4.22 12.29
CA SER A 238 43.80 3.67 11.87
C SER A 238 42.65 4.60 12.24
N LYS A 239 41.65 4.71 11.36
CA LYS A 239 40.47 5.57 11.50
C LYS A 239 39.25 4.96 10.79
N LYS A 240 38.03 5.33 11.24
CA LYS A 240 36.79 5.00 10.53
C LYS A 240 36.69 5.78 9.21
N LEU A 241 35.95 5.26 8.23
CA LEU A 241 35.72 5.98 6.98
C LEU A 241 35.03 7.32 7.23
N GLY A 242 35.52 8.38 6.60
CA GLY A 242 35.07 9.77 6.81
C GLY A 242 35.77 10.54 7.93
N ASP A 243 36.49 9.88 8.85
CA ASP A 243 37.29 10.58 9.87
C ASP A 243 38.48 11.32 9.27
N VAL A 244 38.84 12.46 9.86
CA VAL A 244 40.08 13.17 9.54
C VAL A 244 41.25 12.59 10.34
N THR A 245 42.32 12.24 9.63
CA THR A 245 43.63 11.96 10.20
C THR A 245 44.52 13.19 9.99
N ASP A 246 44.69 13.99 11.04
CA ASP A 246 45.66 15.10 11.06
C ASP A 246 47.04 14.59 11.50
N ILE A 247 48.07 14.91 10.72
CA ILE A 247 49.44 14.47 10.95
C ILE A 247 50.36 15.70 10.92
N ASN A 248 50.96 16.03 12.06
CA ASN A 248 51.83 17.21 12.19
C ASN A 248 53.29 16.85 11.90
N ASN A 249 54.00 17.71 11.16
CA ASN A 249 55.39 17.51 10.77
C ASN A 249 56.32 17.22 11.97
N ASN A 250 56.18 17.98 13.07
CA ASN A 250 57.00 17.79 14.28
C ASN A 250 56.80 16.41 14.92
N MET A 251 55.58 15.88 14.86
CA MET A 251 55.27 14.53 15.34
C MET A 251 55.96 13.48 14.46
N ILE A 252 55.89 13.62 13.13
CA ILE A 252 56.50 12.64 12.20
C ILE A 252 58.04 12.66 12.31
N SER A 253 58.70 13.83 12.32
CA SER A 253 60.16 13.90 12.46
C SER A 253 60.66 13.19 13.73
N SER A 254 59.87 13.17 14.81
CA SER A 254 60.21 12.45 16.04
C SER A 254 59.94 10.93 15.98
N ILE A 255 59.03 10.48 15.11
CA ILE A 255 58.61 9.06 15.00
C ILE A 255 59.38 8.32 13.89
N LEU A 256 59.77 9.02 12.82
CA LEU A 256 60.46 8.48 11.64
C LEU A 256 61.93 8.96 11.53
N ASN A 257 62.50 9.48 12.62
CA ASN A 257 63.88 9.97 12.73
C ASN A 257 64.31 10.92 11.61
N ASP A 258 63.63 12.06 11.51
CA ASP A 258 63.86 13.15 10.55
C ASP A 258 64.02 12.68 9.08
N PRO A 259 62.96 12.10 8.50
CA PRO A 259 63.04 11.44 7.19
C PRO A 259 63.13 12.45 6.03
N VAL A 260 64.11 12.24 5.13
CA VAL A 260 64.33 13.06 3.92
C VAL A 260 63.10 13.08 2.98
N SER A 261 62.32 12.00 2.96
CA SER A 261 61.00 11.95 2.33
C SER A 261 60.08 10.98 3.08
N ILE A 262 58.77 11.23 3.00
CA ILE A 262 57.74 10.44 3.67
C ILE A 262 56.78 9.89 2.61
N VAL A 263 56.67 8.56 2.52
CA VAL A 263 55.70 7.87 1.67
C VAL A 263 54.59 7.34 2.56
N ALA A 264 53.35 7.74 2.26
CA ALA A 264 52.15 7.19 2.88
C ALA A 264 51.55 6.11 1.98
N ARG A 265 51.00 5.07 2.59
CA ARG A 265 50.18 4.04 1.92
C ARG A 265 48.85 3.92 2.65
N ILE A 266 47.74 3.93 1.92
CA ILE A 266 46.40 3.68 2.47
C ILE A 266 46.02 2.22 2.23
N GLU A 267 45.53 1.57 3.28
CA GLU A 267 44.89 0.26 3.23
C GLU A 267 43.50 0.36 3.86
N VAL A 268 42.49 -0.27 3.24
CA VAL A 268 41.12 -0.36 3.78
C VAL A 268 40.88 -1.78 4.27
N PHE A 269 40.30 -1.92 5.45
CA PHE A 269 40.06 -3.22 6.08
C PHE A 269 38.70 -3.25 6.76
N LYS A 270 38.10 -4.43 6.82
CA LYS A 270 36.92 -4.69 7.64
C LYS A 270 37.36 -4.99 9.06
N GLU A 271 36.70 -4.42 10.05
CA GLU A 271 36.88 -4.82 11.45
C GLU A 271 36.14 -6.13 11.71
N ASP A 272 36.76 -7.06 12.45
CA ASP A 272 36.07 -8.27 12.90
C ASP A 272 34.89 -7.89 13.82
N PRO A 273 33.66 -8.35 13.55
CA PRO A 273 32.50 -7.94 14.31
C PRO A 273 32.56 -8.49 15.74
N THR A 274 32.67 -7.59 16.72
CA THR A 274 32.28 -7.91 18.10
C THR A 274 30.80 -8.27 18.09
N VAL A 275 30.48 -9.50 18.47
CA VAL A 275 29.14 -10.09 18.28
C VAL A 275 28.11 -9.38 19.16
N GLU A 276 27.27 -8.56 18.55
CA GLU A 276 25.85 -8.38 18.87
C GLU A 276 25.21 -7.42 17.85
N ALA A 277 24.34 -7.97 17.00
CA ALA A 277 23.53 -7.22 16.04
C ALA A 277 22.15 -7.89 16.00
N ASP A 278 21.24 -7.43 16.87
CA ASP A 278 19.89 -7.97 16.98
C ASP A 278 19.10 -7.73 15.69
N VAL A 279 18.91 -8.79 14.91
CA VAL A 279 17.97 -8.82 13.80
C VAL A 279 16.57 -9.04 14.39
N GLU A 280 15.91 -7.97 14.81
CA GLU A 280 14.50 -8.01 15.21
C GLU A 280 13.63 -8.47 14.02
N GLU A 281 13.22 -9.74 14.04
CA GLU A 281 12.15 -10.24 13.18
C GLU A 281 10.83 -9.57 13.56
N VAL A 282 10.40 -8.58 12.77
CA VAL A 282 9.15 -7.86 13.02
C VAL A 282 7.96 -8.81 12.79
N ASP A 283 7.26 -9.13 13.88
CA ASP A 283 6.14 -10.07 13.92
C ASP A 283 4.96 -9.67 13.00
N ASN A 284 4.18 -10.66 12.59
CA ASN A 284 3.13 -10.57 11.57
C ASN A 284 1.77 -10.05 12.09
N THR A 285 1.77 -9.35 13.23
CA THR A 285 0.59 -8.74 13.87
C THR A 285 0.09 -7.45 13.18
N ILE A 286 0.89 -6.93 12.24
CA ILE A 286 0.86 -5.57 11.67
C ILE A 286 -0.53 -5.06 11.18
N GLN A 287 -1.39 -5.90 10.57
CA GLN A 287 -2.60 -5.41 9.89
C GLN A 287 -3.62 -4.75 10.86
N TRP A 288 -3.68 -5.17 12.12
CA TRP A 288 -4.65 -4.62 13.08
C TRP A 288 -4.23 -3.26 13.66
N ASP A 289 -2.93 -3.03 13.88
CA ASP A 289 -2.43 -1.72 14.30
C ASP A 289 -2.50 -0.68 13.15
N PHE A 290 -2.37 -1.13 11.90
CA PHE A 290 -2.67 -0.29 10.72
C PHE A 290 -4.12 0.21 10.72
N LEU A 291 -5.09 -0.65 11.05
CA LEU A 291 -6.51 -0.31 11.01
C LEU A 291 -6.91 0.67 12.12
N ARG A 292 -6.29 0.60 13.31
CA ARG A 292 -6.58 1.50 14.44
C ARG A 292 -6.30 2.96 14.12
N GLU A 293 -5.18 3.26 13.48
CA GLU A 293 -4.83 4.62 13.03
C GLU A 293 -5.71 5.12 11.86
N LEU A 294 -6.59 4.24 11.34
CA LEU A 294 -7.60 4.57 10.33
C LEU A 294 -9.01 4.70 10.93
N GLU A 295 -9.21 4.55 12.24
CA GLU A 295 -10.52 4.78 12.87
C GLU A 295 -10.88 6.27 12.90
N CYS A 296 -12.04 6.62 12.35
CA CYS A 296 -12.49 8.02 12.32
C CYS A 296 -13.06 8.40 13.70
N LEU A 297 -12.31 9.21 14.47
CA LEU A 297 -12.59 9.65 15.85
C LEU A 297 -14.00 10.26 16.12
N VAL A 298 -14.81 10.49 15.10
CA VAL A 298 -16.20 11.00 15.19
C VAL A 298 -17.25 9.88 15.19
N CYS A 299 -17.01 8.79 14.47
CA CYS A 299 -17.97 7.69 14.29
C CYS A 299 -17.42 6.30 14.65
N MET A 300 -16.12 6.19 14.92
CA MET A 300 -15.38 4.94 15.15
C MET A 300 -15.48 3.91 14.01
N GLU A 301 -15.84 4.39 12.81
CA GLU A 301 -15.81 3.62 11.55
C GLU A 301 -14.45 3.82 10.86
N TYR A 302 -13.95 2.80 10.18
CA TYR A 302 -12.69 2.91 9.43
C TYR A 302 -12.78 3.90 8.26
N MET A 303 -11.78 4.76 8.15
CA MET A 303 -11.61 5.76 7.09
C MET A 303 -11.28 5.08 5.76
N VAL A 304 -12.22 5.15 4.82
CA VAL A 304 -12.06 4.77 3.41
C VAL A 304 -11.96 6.03 2.52
N PRO A 305 -11.30 5.96 1.35
CA PRO A 305 -11.29 7.06 0.39
C PRO A 305 -12.70 7.49 -0.06
N PRO A 306 -12.99 8.79 -0.26
CA PRO A 306 -12.10 9.93 -0.02
C PRO A 306 -11.97 10.29 1.47
N ILE A 307 -10.73 10.51 1.91
CA ILE A 307 -10.40 10.97 3.26
C ILE A 307 -10.13 12.47 3.22
N PHE A 308 -10.77 13.22 4.11
CA PHE A 308 -10.62 14.67 4.24
C PHE A 308 -9.66 15.00 5.39
N GLN A 309 -9.11 16.22 5.39
CA GLN A 309 -8.31 16.73 6.50
C GLN A 309 -8.59 18.22 6.77
N CYS A 310 -8.49 18.64 8.04
CA CYS A 310 -8.57 20.06 8.39
C CYS A 310 -7.25 20.79 8.09
N LEU A 311 -7.24 22.12 8.30
CA LEU A 311 -6.05 22.98 8.13
C LEU A 311 -4.87 22.64 9.08
N THR A 312 -5.01 21.65 9.97
CA THR A 312 -3.92 21.12 10.80
C THR A 312 -3.74 19.60 10.65
N GLY A 313 -4.07 19.02 9.48
CA GLY A 313 -3.72 17.64 9.11
C GLY A 313 -4.57 16.52 9.73
N HIS A 314 -5.38 16.80 10.76
CA HIS A 314 -6.28 15.79 11.34
C HIS A 314 -7.26 15.26 10.29
N SER A 315 -7.19 13.94 10.04
CA SER A 315 -7.94 13.26 8.97
C SER A 315 -9.32 12.77 9.45
N ILE A 316 -10.31 12.81 8.54
CA ILE A 316 -11.73 12.59 8.83
C ILE A 316 -12.39 11.88 7.64
N CYS A 317 -13.30 10.91 7.88
CA CYS A 317 -14.02 10.23 6.81
C CYS A 317 -15.07 11.14 6.12
N LYS A 318 -15.41 10.83 4.86
CA LYS A 318 -16.44 11.53 4.07
C LYS A 318 -17.73 11.78 4.86
N GLY A 319 -18.33 10.73 5.41
CA GLY A 319 -19.64 10.80 6.08
C GLY A 319 -19.68 11.60 7.38
N CYS A 320 -18.53 11.89 8.00
CA CYS A 320 -18.42 12.82 9.13
C CYS A 320 -18.10 14.24 8.67
N LYS A 321 -17.26 14.40 7.63
CA LYS A 321 -16.99 15.70 7.00
C LYS A 321 -18.25 16.33 6.39
N GLU A 322 -19.22 15.54 5.95
CA GLU A 322 -20.52 16.03 5.45
C GLU A 322 -21.45 16.53 6.56
N LYS A 323 -21.21 16.12 7.81
CA LYS A 323 -22.02 16.46 9.00
C LYS A 323 -21.40 17.56 9.88
N MET A 324 -20.11 17.87 9.69
CA MET A 324 -19.29 18.70 10.59
C MET A 324 -18.51 19.77 9.80
N LYS A 325 -18.48 21.01 10.32
CA LYS A 325 -17.67 22.11 9.76
C LYS A 325 -16.36 22.37 10.51
N GLU A 326 -16.26 21.93 11.76
CA GLU A 326 -15.09 22.13 12.63
C GLU A 326 -14.46 20.80 13.00
N CYS A 327 -13.14 20.74 13.05
CA CYS A 327 -12.38 19.55 13.40
C CYS A 327 -12.61 19.16 14.87
N PRO A 328 -12.98 17.90 15.18
CA PRO A 328 -13.21 17.47 16.56
C PRO A 328 -11.97 17.63 17.45
N THR A 329 -10.77 17.42 16.88
CA THR A 329 -9.49 17.43 17.59
C THR A 329 -8.97 18.85 17.86
N CYS A 330 -9.08 19.75 16.88
CA CYS A 330 -8.42 21.07 16.94
C CYS A 330 -9.34 22.29 16.73
N LYS A 331 -10.63 22.09 16.47
CA LYS A 331 -11.67 23.12 16.25
C LYS A 331 -11.46 24.09 15.07
N ASN A 332 -10.41 23.88 14.27
CA ASN A 332 -10.23 24.60 13.00
C ASN A 332 -11.19 24.05 11.92
N GLU A 333 -11.48 24.87 10.91
CA GLU A 333 -12.40 24.52 9.82
C GLU A 333 -11.97 23.25 9.05
N ILE A 334 -12.94 22.38 8.76
CA ILE A 334 -12.81 21.25 7.85
C ILE A 334 -13.16 21.74 6.45
N GLY A 335 -12.17 22.28 5.74
CA GLY A 335 -12.31 22.60 4.32
C GLY A 335 -12.56 21.36 3.45
N ASN A 336 -12.68 21.57 2.14
CA ASN A 336 -12.81 20.47 1.17
C ASN A 336 -11.48 19.75 0.87
N THR A 337 -10.41 20.02 1.63
CA THR A 337 -9.07 19.45 1.46
C THR A 337 -9.07 17.94 1.70
N GLN A 338 -8.64 17.17 0.70
CA GLN A 338 -8.47 15.72 0.84
C GLN A 338 -7.03 15.36 1.19
N ASN A 339 -6.85 14.35 2.06
CA ASN A 339 -5.55 13.75 2.33
C ASN A 339 -5.25 12.71 1.24
N PHE A 340 -4.92 13.17 0.03
CA PHE A 340 -4.72 12.30 -1.13
C PHE A 340 -3.62 11.25 -0.91
N ALA A 341 -2.54 11.59 -0.20
CA ALA A 341 -1.45 10.66 0.10
C ALA A 341 -1.92 9.49 0.98
N LEU A 342 -2.66 9.79 2.05
CA LEU A 342 -3.27 8.75 2.90
C LEU A 342 -4.31 7.94 2.11
N ALA A 343 -5.20 8.60 1.36
CA ALA A 343 -6.23 7.94 0.56
C ALA A 343 -5.65 6.96 -0.48
N GLN A 344 -4.51 7.27 -1.11
CA GLN A 344 -3.84 6.34 -2.02
C GLN A 344 -3.07 5.24 -1.29
N LEU A 345 -2.49 5.50 -0.10
CA LEU A 345 -1.82 4.46 0.69
C LEU A 345 -2.82 3.40 1.19
N VAL A 346 -3.98 3.83 1.69
CA VAL A 346 -4.97 2.92 2.30
C VAL A 346 -5.84 2.17 1.29
N SER A 347 -5.90 2.63 0.03
CA SER A 347 -6.68 1.97 -1.03
C SER A 347 -6.26 0.51 -1.33
N PHE A 348 -5.12 0.08 -0.80
CA PHE A 348 -4.55 -1.26 -0.95
C PHE A 348 -4.65 -2.13 0.33
N ILE A 349 -5.12 -1.57 1.45
CA ILE A 349 -5.35 -2.29 2.72
C ILE A 349 -6.67 -3.06 2.64
N ASP A 350 -6.73 -4.25 3.25
CA ASP A 350 -7.96 -5.01 3.43
C ASP A 350 -8.65 -4.62 4.75
N TYR A 351 -9.88 -4.14 4.63
CA TYR A 351 -10.69 -3.70 5.76
C TYR A 351 -11.66 -4.83 6.15
N PRO A 352 -11.78 -5.16 7.45
CA PRO A 352 -12.83 -6.05 7.93
C PRO A 352 -14.19 -5.35 7.86
N CYS A 353 -15.25 -6.13 7.65
CA CYS A 353 -16.61 -5.62 7.74
C CYS A 353 -16.91 -5.16 9.17
N LYS A 354 -17.50 -3.97 9.32
CA LYS A 354 -17.86 -3.39 10.62
C LYS A 354 -18.87 -4.19 11.46
N HIS A 355 -19.63 -5.10 10.84
CA HIS A 355 -20.71 -5.82 11.51
C HIS A 355 -20.17 -7.02 12.29
N ASP A 356 -20.43 -7.04 13.60
CA ASP A 356 -19.93 -8.10 14.48
C ASP A 356 -20.38 -9.50 14.03
N ARG A 357 -19.47 -10.46 14.16
CA ARG A 357 -19.47 -11.83 13.63
C ARG A 357 -19.23 -11.95 12.11
N CYS A 358 -19.23 -10.86 11.33
CA CYS A 358 -18.79 -10.93 9.94
C CYS A 358 -17.27 -11.16 9.86
N LYS A 359 -16.84 -12.09 8.99
CA LYS A 359 -15.42 -12.40 8.75
C LYS A 359 -14.90 -11.88 7.40
N PHE A 360 -15.76 -11.22 6.63
CA PHE A 360 -15.42 -10.70 5.31
C PHE A 360 -14.39 -9.56 5.42
N LYS A 361 -13.40 -9.57 4.51
CA LYS A 361 -12.36 -8.55 4.36
C LYS A 361 -12.21 -8.24 2.88
N ALA A 362 -12.13 -6.96 2.51
CA ALA A 362 -11.95 -6.53 1.12
C ALA A 362 -11.34 -5.12 1.01
N LYS A 363 -11.08 -4.64 -0.22
CA LYS A 363 -10.58 -3.28 -0.46
C LYS A 363 -11.67 -2.23 -0.22
N PRO A 364 -11.32 -0.93 -0.03
CA PRO A 364 -12.29 0.11 0.37
C PRO A 364 -13.58 0.28 -0.45
N ALA A 365 -13.58 -0.03 -1.74
CA ALA A 365 -14.79 0.02 -2.57
C ALA A 365 -15.70 -1.20 -2.31
N GLU A 366 -15.10 -2.40 -2.35
CA GLU A 366 -15.77 -3.68 -2.16
C GLU A 366 -16.35 -3.81 -0.75
N ILE A 367 -15.60 -3.40 0.27
CA ILE A 367 -16.04 -3.52 1.67
C ILE A 367 -17.27 -2.66 1.95
N LYS A 368 -17.41 -1.49 1.29
CA LYS A 368 -18.61 -0.65 1.45
C LYS A 368 -19.83 -1.18 0.70
N ARG A 369 -19.65 -1.86 -0.44
CA ARG A 369 -20.73 -2.63 -1.09
C ARG A 369 -21.18 -3.82 -0.23
N HIS A 370 -20.21 -4.57 0.32
CA HIS A 370 -20.49 -5.66 1.24
C HIS A 370 -21.21 -5.18 2.52
N GLU A 371 -20.75 -4.09 3.15
CA GLU A 371 -21.39 -3.55 4.36
C GLU A 371 -22.85 -3.16 4.13
N ALA A 372 -23.22 -2.65 2.94
CA ALA A 372 -24.60 -2.32 2.59
C ALA A 372 -25.52 -3.54 2.39
N SER A 373 -24.95 -4.72 2.14
CA SER A 373 -25.66 -5.99 1.90
C SER A 373 -25.30 -7.08 2.93
N CYS A 374 -24.72 -6.70 4.06
CA CYS A 374 -24.14 -7.64 5.01
C CYS A 374 -25.23 -8.35 5.83
N VAL A 375 -25.21 -9.69 5.83
CA VAL A 375 -26.16 -10.54 6.58
C VAL A 375 -26.15 -10.34 8.10
N PHE A 376 -25.12 -9.68 8.63
CA PHE A 376 -24.98 -9.33 10.06
C PHE A 376 -25.35 -7.86 10.36
N GLY A 377 -25.70 -7.07 9.35
CA GLY A 377 -26.19 -5.70 9.49
C GLY A 377 -27.72 -5.60 9.54
N THR A 378 -28.22 -4.36 9.58
CA THR A 378 -29.64 -4.04 9.41
C THR A 378 -29.91 -3.64 7.96
N ILE A 379 -30.99 -4.17 7.40
CA ILE A 379 -31.50 -3.85 6.07
C ILE A 379 -32.78 -3.01 6.27
N GLY A 380 -33.03 -2.03 5.40
CA GLY A 380 -34.32 -1.35 5.35
C GLY A 380 -35.42 -2.25 4.78
N CYS A 381 -36.68 -1.82 4.85
CA CYS A 381 -37.75 -2.51 4.12
C CYS A 381 -37.40 -2.56 2.61
N PRO A 382 -37.40 -3.74 1.95
CA PRO A 382 -37.15 -3.83 0.51
C PRO A 382 -38.14 -3.01 -0.34
N LEU A 383 -39.34 -2.78 0.19
CA LEU A 383 -40.41 -2.01 -0.43
C LEU A 383 -40.42 -0.53 0.02
N LYS A 384 -39.33 -0.02 0.62
CA LYS A 384 -39.25 1.38 1.05
C LYS A 384 -39.56 2.35 -0.09
N ASP A 385 -39.05 2.07 -1.28
CA ASP A 385 -39.10 2.98 -2.43
C ASP A 385 -40.53 3.13 -2.99
N SER A 386 -41.36 2.07 -2.88
CA SER A 386 -42.73 2.02 -3.39
C SER A 386 -43.81 2.27 -2.33
N LEU A 387 -43.54 1.97 -1.05
CA LEU A 387 -44.53 2.03 0.06
C LEU A 387 -44.14 3.00 1.19
N GLU A 388 -43.17 3.89 0.97
CA GLU A 388 -42.61 4.84 1.95
C GLU A 388 -42.10 4.21 3.29
N CYS A 389 -41.92 2.88 3.34
CA CYS A 389 -41.66 2.17 4.60
C CYS A 389 -40.24 2.39 5.14
N GLU A 390 -40.12 3.13 6.24
CA GLU A 390 -38.83 3.45 6.87
C GLU A 390 -38.24 2.33 7.76
N ALA A 391 -38.94 1.20 7.92
CA ALA A 391 -38.56 0.13 8.86
C ALA A 391 -37.13 -0.38 8.62
N GLN A 392 -36.44 -0.73 9.72
CA GLN A 392 -35.09 -1.31 9.74
C GLN A 392 -35.12 -2.62 10.50
N MET A 393 -34.54 -3.69 9.94
CA MET A 393 -34.63 -5.05 10.48
C MET A 393 -33.39 -5.88 10.11
N THR A 394 -33.17 -7.03 10.75
CA THR A 394 -32.16 -8.00 10.28
C THR A 394 -32.71 -8.80 9.09
N GLN A 395 -31.83 -9.42 8.30
CA GLN A 395 -32.25 -10.22 7.13
C GLN A 395 -33.24 -11.35 7.50
N ALA A 396 -33.15 -11.90 8.72
CA ALA A 396 -34.05 -12.95 9.21
C ALA A 396 -35.47 -12.45 9.53
N GLU A 397 -35.63 -11.14 9.76
CA GLU A 397 -36.91 -10.52 10.13
C GLU A 397 -37.66 -9.97 8.91
N VAL A 398 -37.03 -9.90 7.73
CA VAL A 398 -37.64 -9.32 6.50
C VAL A 398 -38.93 -10.03 6.09
N TYR A 399 -38.94 -11.37 6.07
CA TYR A 399 -40.16 -12.14 5.76
C TYR A 399 -41.26 -11.84 6.78
N ASP A 400 -40.90 -11.85 8.05
CA ASP A 400 -41.80 -11.62 9.19
C ASP A 400 -42.35 -10.19 9.23
N HIS A 401 -41.64 -9.21 8.68
CA HIS A 401 -42.09 -7.83 8.49
C HIS A 401 -43.02 -7.69 7.30
N VAL A 402 -42.59 -8.15 6.11
CA VAL A 402 -43.37 -8.05 4.87
C VAL A 402 -44.71 -8.77 5.01
N THR A 403 -44.74 -9.96 5.60
CA THR A 403 -45.98 -10.73 5.83
C THR A 403 -46.99 -10.03 6.76
N LYS A 404 -46.55 -9.04 7.57
CA LYS A 404 -47.41 -8.33 8.53
C LYS A 404 -47.82 -6.94 8.06
N GLU A 405 -46.86 -6.18 7.52
CA GLU A 405 -47.04 -4.76 7.17
C GLU A 405 -47.29 -4.54 5.66
N HIS A 406 -46.93 -5.51 4.81
CA HIS A 406 -46.93 -5.40 3.34
C HIS A 406 -47.44 -6.69 2.66
N TYR A 407 -48.46 -7.33 3.24
CA TYR A 407 -48.93 -8.66 2.81
C TYR A 407 -49.44 -8.70 1.35
N GLU A 408 -49.95 -7.58 0.83
CA GLU A 408 -50.46 -7.45 -0.56
C GLU A 408 -49.30 -7.48 -1.58
N ASN A 409 -48.09 -7.13 -1.14
CA ASN A 409 -46.86 -7.18 -1.94
C ASN A 409 -46.06 -8.46 -1.69
N LEU A 410 -46.58 -9.46 -0.96
CA LEU A 410 -45.93 -10.77 -0.77
C LEU A 410 -46.42 -11.75 -1.85
N LEU A 411 -45.53 -12.14 -2.78
CA LEU A 411 -45.91 -12.98 -3.91
C LEU A 411 -45.91 -14.48 -3.54
N GLU A 412 -46.95 -14.94 -2.87
CA GLU A 412 -47.12 -16.37 -2.52
C GLU A 412 -47.48 -17.28 -3.72
N PHE A 413 -47.91 -16.70 -4.84
CA PHE A 413 -48.28 -17.40 -6.07
C PHE A 413 -47.38 -17.02 -7.24
N ASP A 414 -47.27 -17.89 -8.25
CA ASP A 414 -46.42 -17.66 -9.43
C ASP A 414 -46.99 -16.63 -10.42
N MET A 415 -48.16 -16.02 -10.16
CA MET A 415 -48.91 -15.23 -11.14
C MET A 415 -49.29 -13.84 -10.61
N VAL A 416 -48.93 -12.82 -11.38
CA VAL A 416 -49.28 -11.40 -11.18
C VAL A 416 -50.33 -10.99 -12.22
N SER A 417 -51.19 -10.01 -11.91
CA SER A 417 -52.34 -9.67 -12.76
C SER A 417 -52.77 -8.22 -12.55
N GLU A 418 -51.97 -7.28 -13.05
CA GLU A 418 -52.20 -5.85 -12.81
C GLU A 418 -53.11 -5.20 -13.85
N PRO A 419 -53.86 -4.13 -13.49
CA PRO A 419 -54.48 -3.24 -14.46
C PRO A 419 -53.43 -2.66 -15.42
N PHE A 420 -53.81 -2.42 -16.68
CA PHE A 420 -52.92 -1.81 -17.67
C PHE A 420 -53.67 -0.86 -18.59
N GLU A 421 -53.21 0.40 -18.67
CA GLU A 421 -53.69 1.40 -19.64
C GLU A 421 -52.50 1.98 -20.43
N GLU A 422 -52.67 2.07 -21.75
CA GLU A 422 -51.59 2.45 -22.68
C GLU A 422 -51.23 3.94 -22.54
N GLY A 423 -50.12 4.20 -21.84
CA GLY A 423 -49.55 5.54 -21.67
C GLY A 423 -49.65 6.11 -20.25
N GLU A 424 -50.19 5.35 -19.29
CA GLU A 424 -50.05 5.66 -17.85
C GLU A 424 -48.79 4.98 -17.31
N SER A 425 -47.83 5.75 -16.78
CA SER A 425 -46.60 5.20 -16.20
C SER A 425 -46.89 4.52 -14.86
N VAL A 426 -46.38 3.29 -14.67
CA VAL A 426 -46.62 2.44 -13.48
C VAL A 426 -45.29 1.89 -12.97
N GLU A 427 -45.13 1.83 -11.65
CA GLU A 427 -44.05 1.10 -10.98
C GLU A 427 -44.63 0.34 -9.78
N GLU A 428 -44.46 -0.98 -9.75
CA GLU A 428 -44.95 -1.86 -8.68
C GLU A 428 -43.87 -2.82 -8.20
N CYS A 429 -43.92 -3.16 -6.90
CA CYS A 429 -42.88 -3.94 -6.25
C CYS A 429 -43.46 -5.06 -5.36
N TYR A 430 -42.89 -6.25 -5.46
CA TYR A 430 -43.30 -7.45 -4.72
C TYR A 430 -42.09 -8.14 -4.10
N VAL A 431 -42.30 -8.89 -3.02
CA VAL A 431 -41.31 -9.77 -2.41
C VAL A 431 -41.66 -11.22 -2.75
N VAL A 432 -40.76 -11.92 -3.42
CA VAL A 432 -40.91 -13.30 -3.88
C VAL A 432 -40.09 -14.24 -2.99
N PRO A 433 -40.70 -15.19 -2.25
CA PRO A 433 -39.98 -16.20 -1.48
C PRO A 433 -39.60 -17.41 -2.36
N PHE A 434 -38.32 -17.79 -2.36
CA PHE A 434 -37.82 -18.98 -3.10
C PHE A 434 -36.65 -19.65 -2.36
N ASP A 435 -36.71 -20.98 -2.19
CA ASP A 435 -35.68 -21.80 -1.50
C ASP A 435 -35.17 -21.24 -0.15
N GLY A 436 -36.08 -20.71 0.67
CA GLY A 436 -35.74 -20.08 1.95
C GLY A 436 -34.94 -18.77 1.82
N LYS A 437 -34.97 -18.15 0.63
CA LYS A 437 -34.48 -16.81 0.30
C LYS A 437 -35.64 -15.89 -0.07
N LEU A 438 -35.36 -14.59 -0.12
CA LEU A 438 -36.31 -13.56 -0.53
C LEU A 438 -35.69 -12.77 -1.69
N PHE A 439 -36.53 -12.37 -2.63
CA PHE A 439 -36.16 -11.51 -3.76
C PHE A 439 -37.17 -10.36 -3.84
N LYS A 440 -36.75 -9.17 -4.28
CA LYS A 440 -37.63 -8.06 -4.66
C LYS A 440 -37.80 -8.10 -6.17
N LEU A 441 -39.02 -8.30 -6.63
CA LEU A 441 -39.42 -8.07 -8.01
C LEU A 441 -39.86 -6.62 -8.15
N CYS A 442 -39.23 -5.86 -9.05
CA CYS A 442 -39.75 -4.58 -9.53
C CYS A 442 -40.33 -4.81 -10.93
N TYR A 443 -41.55 -4.35 -11.16
CA TYR A 443 -42.16 -4.18 -12.49
C TYR A 443 -42.33 -2.68 -12.74
N SER A 444 -42.02 -2.20 -13.95
CA SER A 444 -42.41 -0.86 -14.37
C SER A 444 -42.76 -0.76 -15.85
N TYR A 445 -43.56 0.24 -16.17
CA TYR A 445 -43.92 0.67 -17.51
C TYR A 445 -43.78 2.19 -17.61
N ASP A 446 -42.95 2.66 -18.55
CA ASP A 446 -42.72 4.08 -18.80
C ASP A 446 -42.18 4.28 -20.24
N ASP A 447 -42.50 5.41 -20.90
CA ASP A 447 -42.06 5.75 -22.28
C ASP A 447 -42.19 4.58 -23.30
N GLU A 448 -43.36 3.91 -23.35
CA GLU A 448 -43.65 2.71 -24.17
C GLU A 448 -42.74 1.48 -23.89
N VAL A 449 -42.04 1.43 -22.75
CA VAL A 449 -41.11 0.35 -22.40
C VAL A 449 -41.54 -0.37 -21.12
N LEU A 450 -41.62 -1.70 -21.21
CA LEU A 450 -41.86 -2.59 -20.07
C LEU A 450 -40.53 -3.06 -19.50
N MET A 451 -40.42 -3.10 -18.17
CA MET A 451 -39.23 -3.54 -17.44
C MET A 451 -39.58 -4.46 -16.26
N TRP A 452 -38.78 -5.50 -16.06
CA TRP A 452 -38.74 -6.29 -14.83
C TRP A 452 -37.30 -6.45 -14.33
N VAL A 453 -37.11 -6.25 -13.03
CA VAL A 453 -35.82 -6.45 -12.34
C VAL A 453 -36.06 -7.35 -11.12
N MET A 454 -35.23 -8.36 -10.92
CA MET A 454 -35.28 -9.25 -9.76
C MET A 454 -34.03 -9.08 -8.90
N GLN A 455 -34.19 -8.50 -7.71
CA GLN A 455 -33.11 -8.23 -6.76
C GLN A 455 -33.09 -9.25 -5.61
N PHE A 456 -31.97 -9.91 -5.36
CA PHE A 456 -31.77 -10.84 -4.25
C PHE A 456 -31.59 -10.09 -2.92
N ILE A 457 -32.47 -10.37 -1.94
CA ILE A 457 -32.43 -9.76 -0.60
C ILE A 457 -31.44 -10.55 0.27
N GLY A 458 -30.14 -10.29 0.07
CA GLY A 458 -29.07 -10.96 0.78
C GLY A 458 -27.66 -10.56 0.34
N PRO A 459 -26.63 -11.38 0.64
CA PRO A 459 -25.26 -11.07 0.27
C PRO A 459 -25.10 -11.04 -1.24
N ALA A 460 -24.57 -9.93 -1.76
CA ALA A 460 -24.54 -9.62 -3.19
C ALA A 460 -23.88 -10.74 -4.05
N GLU A 461 -22.88 -11.43 -3.50
CA GLU A 461 -22.15 -12.50 -4.17
C GLU A 461 -23.07 -13.67 -4.58
N ALA A 462 -24.09 -13.97 -3.77
CA ALA A 462 -24.99 -15.10 -3.99
C ALA A 462 -26.15 -14.79 -4.96
N SER A 463 -26.36 -13.53 -5.36
CA SER A 463 -27.36 -13.17 -6.39
C SER A 463 -27.10 -13.91 -7.71
N SER A 464 -25.83 -14.00 -8.09
CA SER A 464 -25.32 -14.67 -9.29
C SER A 464 -25.59 -16.18 -9.38
N GLU A 465 -26.06 -16.82 -8.30
CA GLU A 465 -26.50 -18.23 -8.35
C GLU A 465 -27.91 -18.38 -8.95
N TYR A 466 -28.68 -17.28 -9.03
CA TYR A 466 -30.11 -17.28 -9.38
C TYR A 466 -30.40 -16.51 -10.67
N CYS A 467 -31.50 -16.92 -11.30
CA CYS A 467 -32.08 -16.31 -12.48
C CYS A 467 -33.62 -16.36 -12.35
N PHE A 468 -34.30 -15.43 -13.01
CA PHE A 468 -35.75 -15.36 -13.01
C PHE A 468 -36.29 -15.35 -14.43
N ASP A 469 -37.49 -15.89 -14.59
CA ASP A 469 -38.22 -15.86 -15.85
C ASP A 469 -39.62 -15.26 -15.70
N ILE A 470 -40.01 -14.51 -16.74
CA ILE A 470 -41.28 -13.79 -16.88
C ILE A 470 -42.03 -14.37 -18.08
N ASP A 471 -43.28 -14.78 -17.83
CA ASP A 471 -44.13 -15.47 -18.79
C ASP A 471 -45.46 -14.72 -18.95
N ILE A 472 -45.58 -13.90 -19.99
CA ILE A 472 -46.77 -13.09 -20.26
C ILE A 472 -47.86 -13.96 -20.88
N ILE A 473 -49.00 -14.02 -20.20
CA ILE A 473 -50.17 -14.79 -20.57
C ILE A 473 -51.06 -13.94 -21.47
N ASP A 474 -51.39 -14.45 -22.65
CA ASP A 474 -52.32 -13.79 -23.56
C ASP A 474 -53.74 -13.67 -22.99
N THR A 475 -54.16 -12.43 -22.78
CA THR A 475 -55.50 -12.04 -22.29
C THR A 475 -56.51 -11.82 -23.42
N SER A 476 -56.05 -11.68 -24.67
CA SER A 476 -56.90 -11.49 -25.86
C SER A 476 -57.56 -12.79 -26.35
N GLY A 477 -57.01 -13.95 -25.97
CA GLY A 477 -57.50 -15.27 -26.36
C GLY A 477 -57.03 -15.77 -27.73
N THR A 478 -55.99 -15.16 -28.31
CA THR A 478 -55.32 -15.66 -29.54
C THR A 478 -54.50 -16.94 -29.32
N GLY A 479 -54.10 -17.22 -28.08
CA GLY A 479 -53.27 -18.38 -27.70
C GLY A 479 -51.77 -18.13 -27.83
N ASN A 480 -51.35 -16.87 -27.91
CA ASN A 480 -49.94 -16.48 -27.94
C ASN A 480 -49.32 -16.47 -26.52
N ARG A 481 -48.00 -16.31 -26.42
CA ARG A 481 -47.23 -16.31 -25.17
C ARG A 481 -45.89 -15.61 -25.40
N ALA A 482 -45.46 -14.74 -24.49
CA ALA A 482 -44.10 -14.18 -24.51
C ALA A 482 -43.33 -14.61 -23.27
N TYR A 483 -42.11 -15.11 -23.44
CA TYR A 483 -41.30 -15.69 -22.38
C TYR A 483 -39.89 -15.10 -22.40
N PHE A 484 -39.44 -14.61 -21.24
CA PHE A 484 -38.17 -13.93 -21.06
C PHE A 484 -37.46 -14.47 -19.83
N LYS A 485 -36.11 -14.47 -19.82
CA LYS A 485 -35.29 -14.95 -18.70
C LYS A 485 -34.04 -14.09 -18.52
N ALA A 486 -33.70 -13.73 -17.29
CA ALA A 486 -32.54 -12.91 -16.93
C ALA A 486 -31.91 -13.33 -15.59
N ALA A 487 -30.74 -12.77 -15.26
CA ALA A 487 -30.07 -12.97 -13.98
C ALA A 487 -30.82 -12.28 -12.82
N CYS A 488 -30.59 -12.75 -11.59
CA CYS A 488 -30.98 -12.01 -10.39
C CYS A 488 -29.84 -11.09 -9.94
N GLU A 489 -30.16 -9.83 -9.68
CA GLU A 489 -29.23 -8.78 -9.29
C GLU A 489 -29.07 -8.66 -7.76
N PRO A 490 -28.04 -7.97 -7.24
CA PRO A 490 -27.98 -7.59 -5.83
C PRO A 490 -29.08 -6.57 -5.44
N LEU A 491 -29.51 -6.57 -4.18
CA LEU A 491 -30.39 -5.53 -3.64
C LEU A 491 -29.81 -4.12 -3.85
N ASN A 492 -30.63 -3.21 -4.38
CA ASN A 492 -30.26 -1.85 -4.82
C ASN A 492 -29.40 -1.77 -6.10
N SER A 493 -29.22 -2.84 -6.88
CA SER A 493 -28.68 -2.77 -8.24
C SER A 493 -29.81 -2.63 -9.27
N ILE A 494 -29.56 -1.86 -10.34
CA ILE A 494 -30.52 -1.57 -11.42
C ILE A 494 -29.84 -1.66 -12.80
N GLU A 495 -28.73 -2.41 -12.90
CA GLU A 495 -27.89 -2.44 -14.10
C GLU A 495 -28.37 -3.45 -15.17
N GLU A 496 -28.94 -4.59 -14.76
CA GLU A 496 -29.49 -5.61 -15.67
C GLU A 496 -30.92 -6.05 -15.29
N GLY A 497 -31.71 -6.44 -16.30
CA GLY A 497 -33.11 -6.84 -16.16
C GLY A 497 -33.76 -7.19 -17.50
N ILE A 498 -35.03 -7.62 -17.47
CA ILE A 498 -35.82 -7.90 -18.68
C ILE A 498 -36.43 -6.58 -19.16
N ARG A 499 -36.15 -6.17 -20.40
CA ARG A 499 -36.63 -4.90 -20.97
C ARG A 499 -36.94 -5.01 -22.46
N PHE A 500 -38.12 -4.55 -22.88
CA PHE A 500 -38.56 -4.51 -24.28
C PHE A 500 -39.69 -3.49 -24.47
N HIS A 501 -40.07 -3.18 -25.71
CA HIS A 501 -41.13 -2.19 -25.95
C HIS A 501 -42.51 -2.84 -25.83
N TYR A 502 -43.49 -2.08 -25.34
CA TYR A 502 -44.88 -2.54 -25.24
C TYR A 502 -45.43 -3.04 -26.59
N HIS A 503 -45.04 -2.41 -27.72
CA HIS A 503 -45.48 -2.87 -29.05
C HIS A 503 -45.02 -4.29 -29.43
N ASP A 504 -43.98 -4.83 -28.79
CA ASP A 504 -43.54 -6.23 -28.98
C ASP A 504 -44.55 -7.24 -28.39
N VAL A 505 -45.34 -6.82 -27.40
CA VAL A 505 -46.28 -7.69 -26.63
C VAL A 505 -47.72 -7.18 -26.59
N ALA A 506 -48.03 -6.02 -27.18
CA ALA A 506 -49.34 -5.37 -27.10
C ALA A 506 -50.52 -6.28 -27.52
N SER A 507 -50.30 -7.26 -28.40
CA SER A 507 -51.33 -8.25 -28.78
C SER A 507 -51.70 -9.25 -27.67
N LEU A 508 -50.95 -9.32 -26.57
CA LEU A 508 -51.20 -10.20 -25.42
C LEU A 508 -51.95 -9.50 -24.28
N ILE A 509 -51.88 -8.16 -24.26
CA ILE A 509 -52.39 -7.30 -23.19
C ILE A 509 -53.72 -6.70 -23.66
N THR A 510 -54.68 -6.54 -22.75
CA THR A 510 -56.01 -5.99 -23.09
C THR A 510 -56.40 -4.86 -22.14
N THR A 511 -56.92 -5.18 -20.95
CA THR A 511 -57.17 -4.24 -19.84
C THR A 511 -56.40 -4.62 -18.58
N GLU A 512 -55.69 -5.75 -18.63
CA GLU A 512 -54.84 -6.28 -17.57
C GLU A 512 -53.57 -6.87 -18.19
N LEU A 513 -52.44 -6.68 -17.51
CA LEU A 513 -51.16 -7.33 -17.79
C LEU A 513 -51.02 -8.51 -16.83
N ARG A 514 -51.30 -9.72 -17.34
CA ARG A 514 -51.14 -10.97 -16.61
C ARG A 514 -49.86 -11.67 -17.00
N TYR A 515 -49.01 -11.96 -16.02
CA TYR A 515 -47.75 -12.67 -16.24
C TYR A 515 -47.46 -13.61 -15.08
N ARG A 516 -46.61 -14.61 -15.34
CA ARG A 516 -46.01 -15.43 -14.29
C ARG A 516 -44.58 -15.06 -14.04
N VAL A 517 -44.15 -15.30 -12.81
CA VAL A 517 -42.82 -15.03 -12.27
C VAL A 517 -42.31 -16.32 -11.67
N HIS A 518 -41.16 -16.78 -12.14
CA HIS A 518 -40.51 -17.96 -11.61
C HIS A 518 -39.03 -17.68 -11.32
N VAL A 519 -38.54 -18.14 -10.17
CA VAL A 519 -37.13 -18.02 -9.76
C VAL A 519 -36.50 -19.40 -9.80
N SER A 520 -35.27 -19.48 -10.30
CA SER A 520 -34.53 -20.73 -10.47
C SER A 520 -33.03 -20.51 -10.28
N LYS A 521 -32.27 -21.57 -10.01
CA LYS A 521 -30.80 -21.49 -9.94
C LYS A 521 -30.20 -21.78 -11.31
N TYR A 522 -29.04 -21.22 -11.59
CA TYR A 522 -28.31 -21.43 -12.85
C TYR A 522 -27.80 -22.87 -13.10
N LYS A 523 -28.13 -23.84 -12.24
CA LYS A 523 -27.60 -25.22 -12.25
C LYS A 523 -28.68 -26.32 -12.30
N ASP A 524 -29.96 -25.93 -12.34
CA ASP A 524 -31.12 -26.83 -12.34
C ASP A 524 -31.90 -26.71 -13.67
#